data_AF-A0ABD0NC69-F1
#
_entry.id   AF-A0ABD0NC69-F1
#
_cell.length_a   1.000
_cell.length_b   1.000
_cell.length_c   1.000
_cell.angle_alpha   90.00
_cell.angle_beta   90.00
_cell.angle_gamma   90.00
#
_symmetry.space_group_name_H-M   'P 1'
#
loop_
_entity.id
_entity.type
_entity.pdbx_description
1 polymer ?
#
loop_
_entity_poly.entity_id
_entity_poly.type
_entity_poly.pdbx_seq_one_letter_code
_entity_poly.pdbx_strand_id
1 'polypeptide(L)' 'MAEELGLPMKKVEVCPGRIIAIITWVGSRPELKSVVLNSHTDVVPVYEEHWKYDPFAAVKDEHGNIYGRGSQDMKCVTI' A
#
# COMPACT_ATOMS: atom_id res chain seq x y z
N MET A 1 -8.01 -2.83 -8.27
CA MET A 1 -6.94 -3.79 -7.91
C MET A 1 -7.45 -5.19 -7.54
N ALA A 2 -8.04 -5.47 -6.37
CA ALA A 2 -8.48 -6.84 -6.03
C ALA A 2 -9.48 -7.42 -7.05
N GLU A 3 -10.48 -6.62 -7.44
CA GLU A 3 -11.48 -6.98 -8.45
C GLU A 3 -10.87 -7.18 -9.84
N GLU A 4 -9.98 -6.28 -10.27
CA GLU A 4 -9.23 -6.39 -11.53
C GLU A 4 -8.38 -7.67 -11.62
N LEU A 5 -7.83 -8.12 -10.48
CA LEU A 5 -7.07 -9.35 -10.37
C LEU A 5 -7.96 -10.59 -10.11
N GLY A 6 -9.27 -10.42 -9.96
CA GLY A 6 -10.19 -11.50 -9.62
C GLY A 6 -9.94 -12.14 -8.26
N LEU A 7 -9.32 -11.41 -7.33
CA LEU A 7 -8.94 -11.91 -6.01
C LEU A 7 -10.02 -11.58 -4.95
N PRO A 8 -10.41 -12.55 -4.10
CA PRO A 8 -11.28 -12.27 -2.97
C PRO A 8 -10.63 -11.28 -2.00
N MET A 9 -11.42 -10.31 -1.54
CA MET A 9 -11.02 -9.33 -0.55
C MET A 9 -11.96 -9.37 0.65
N LYS A 10 -11.39 -9.38 1.86
CA LYS A 10 -12.11 -9.23 3.12
C LYS A 10 -11.75 -7.89 3.76
N LYS A 11 -12.77 -7.16 4.23
CA LYS A 11 -12.61 -5.96 5.06
C LYS A 11 -12.89 -6.34 6.50
N VAL A 12 -11.98 -6.02 7.40
CA VAL A 12 -12.13 -6.26 8.85
C VAL A 12 -11.98 -4.93 9.57
N GLU A 13 -13.07 -4.42 10.13
CA GLU A 13 -13.03 -3.22 10.95
C GLU A 13 -12.62 -3.59 12.39
N VAL A 14 -11.45 -3.10 12.82
CA VAL A 14 -10.89 -3.44 14.15
C VAL A 14 -11.26 -2.40 15.22
N CYS A 15 -11.53 -1.17 14.80
CA CYS A 15 -12.15 -0.12 15.57
C CYS A 15 -12.81 0.89 14.61
N PRO A 16 -13.72 1.76 15.07
CA PRO A 16 -14.50 2.64 14.18
C PRO A 16 -13.63 3.40 13.19
N GLY A 17 -13.86 3.17 11.89
CA GLY A 17 -13.13 3.81 10.79
C GLY A 17 -11.74 3.24 10.49
N ARG A 18 -11.29 2.19 11.19
CA ARG A 18 -10.00 1.52 10.94
C ARG A 18 -10.23 0.13 10.38
N ILE A 19 -10.08 0.04 9.06
CA ILE A 19 -10.32 -1.18 8.29
C ILE A 19 -8.99 -1.80 7.88
N ILE A 20 -8.81 -3.07 8.20
CA ILE A 20 -7.78 -3.92 7.60
C ILE A 20 -8.36 -4.52 6.32
N ALA A 21 -7.69 -4.31 5.19
CA ALA A 21 -8.00 -4.98 3.93
C ALA A 21 -7.11 -6.23 3.80
N ILE A 22 -7.73 -7.38 3.54
CA ILE A 22 -7.04 -8.66 3.32
C ILE A 22 -7.42 -9.13 1.91
N ILE A 23 -6.45 -9.16 1.01
CA ILE A 23 -6.60 -9.71 -0.34
C ILE A 23 -5.92 -11.08 -0.35
N THR A 24 -6.62 -12.11 -0.83
CA THR A 24 -6.13 -13.49 -0.77
C THR A 24 -5.98 -14.08 -2.16
N TRP A 25 -4.77 -14.53 -2.48
CA TRP A 25 -4.57 -15.46 -3.59
C TRP A 25 -4.50 -16.89 -3.05
N VAL A 26 -5.54 -17.68 -3.34
CA VAL A 26 -5.61 -19.09 -2.89
C VAL A 26 -4.58 -19.92 -3.65
N GLY A 27 -3.65 -20.54 -2.91
CA GLY A 27 -2.65 -21.45 -3.48
C GLY A 27 -3.26 -22.77 -3.95
N SER A 28 -2.55 -23.48 -4.82
CA SER A 28 -2.97 -24.81 -5.32
C SER A 28 -3.05 -25.90 -4.24
N ARG A 29 -2.40 -25.67 -3.09
CA ARG A 29 -2.40 -26.52 -1.89
C ARG A 29 -2.87 -25.70 -0.67
N PRO A 30 -4.18 -25.48 -0.51
CA PRO A 30 -4.74 -24.60 0.51
C PRO A 30 -4.59 -25.13 1.95
N GLU A 31 -4.21 -26.40 2.12
CA GLU A 31 -3.92 -27.03 3.41
C GLU A 31 -2.57 -26.61 4.01
N LEU A 32 -1.67 -26.06 3.19
CA LEU A 32 -0.40 -25.55 3.67
C LEU A 32 -0.57 -24.22 4.41
N LYS A 33 0.41 -23.89 5.25
CA LYS A 33 0.44 -22.59 5.92
C LYS A 33 0.51 -21.46 4.89
N SER A 34 -0.27 -20.41 5.11
CA SER A 34 -0.26 -19.21 4.28
C SER A 34 1.04 -18.41 4.44
N VAL A 35 1.42 -17.69 3.39
CA VAL A 35 2.42 -16.62 3.45
C VAL A 35 1.66 -15.31 3.57
N VAL A 36 2.09 -14.45 4.50
CA VAL A 36 1.49 -13.13 4.70
C VAL A 36 2.46 -12.06 4.21
N LEU A 37 1.98 -11.22 3.32
CA LEU A 37 2.69 -10.04 2.84
C LEU A 37 1.99 -8.82 3.43
N ASN A 38 2.53 -8.30 4.54
CA ASN A 38 1.91 -7.19 5.27
C ASN A 38 2.50 -5.85 4.86
N SER A 39 1.65 -4.82 4.85
CA SER A 39 2.02 -3.42 4.66
C SER A 39 1.05 -2.51 5.41
N HIS A 40 1.41 -1.23 5.55
CA HIS A 40 0.53 -0.19 6.09
C HIS A 40 0.19 0.85 5.01
N THR A 41 -0.97 1.47 5.13
CA THR A 41 -1.51 2.40 4.12
C THR A 41 -1.32 3.87 4.49
N ASP A 42 -1.15 4.15 5.79
CA ASP A 42 -0.96 5.49 6.29
C ASP A 42 0.46 6.00 5.99
N VAL A 43 0.61 7.31 6.14
CA VAL A 43 1.89 7.98 5.97
C VAL A 43 1.98 9.07 7.02
N VAL A 44 3.20 9.38 7.46
CA VAL A 44 3.42 10.49 8.39
C VAL A 44 3.18 11.85 7.71
N PRO A 45 2.94 12.92 8.49
CA PRO A 45 2.79 14.28 7.97
C PRO A 45 4.00 14.79 7.17
N VAL A 46 3.81 15.96 6.56
CA VAL A 46 4.82 16.68 5.78
C VAL A 46 4.86 18.15 6.19
N TYR A 47 6.03 18.78 6.01
CA TYR A 47 6.18 20.23 5.94
C TYR A 47 6.42 20.56 4.47
N GLU A 48 5.36 20.96 3.76
CA GLU A 48 5.35 21.09 2.29
C GLU A 48 6.42 22.06 1.77
N GLU A 49 6.74 23.10 2.54
CA GLU A 49 7.74 24.12 2.25
C GLU A 49 9.17 23.57 2.11
N HIS A 50 9.42 22.35 2.62
CA HIS A 50 10.71 21.68 2.54
C HIS A 50 10.79 20.67 1.38
N TRP A 51 9.71 20.50 0.63
CA TRP A 51 9.70 19.59 -0.51
C TRP A 51 10.05 20.29 -1.81
N LYS A 52 10.89 19.63 -2.62
CA LYS A 52 11.21 20.07 -3.99
C LYS A 52 10.00 19.97 -4.94
N TYR A 53 9.11 19.01 -4.69
CA TYR A 53 7.89 18.74 -5.44
C TYR A 53 6.74 18.49 -4.46
N ASP A 54 5.49 18.68 -4.88
CA ASP A 54 4.33 18.32 -4.06
C ASP A 54 4.47 16.86 -3.55
N PRO A 55 4.47 16.65 -2.21
CA PRO A 55 4.67 15.32 -1.61
C PRO A 55 3.60 14.30 -1.99
N PHE A 56 2.43 14.70 -2.47
CA PHE A 56 1.34 13.79 -2.81
C PHE A 56 1.08 13.67 -4.32
N ALA A 57 1.86 14.36 -5.15
CA ALA A 57 1.73 14.33 -6.61
C ALA A 57 2.49 13.18 -7.30
N ALA A 58 3.34 12.43 -6.57
CA ALA A 58 4.14 11.32 -7.10
C ALA A 58 4.99 11.70 -8.34
N VAL A 59 5.66 12.85 -8.27
CA VAL A 59 6.45 13.38 -9.40
C VAL A 59 7.65 12.48 -9.67
N LYS A 60 7.83 12.08 -10.93
CA LYS A 60 9.05 11.44 -11.42
C LYS A 60 9.92 12.45 -12.15
N ASP A 61 11.15 12.63 -11.70
CA ASP A 61 12.09 13.56 -12.34
C ASP A 61 12.74 12.98 -13.60
N GLU A 62 13.57 13.79 -14.26
CA GLU A 62 14.33 13.41 -15.46
C GLU A 62 15.37 12.30 -15.23
N HIS A 63 15.77 12.08 -13.98
CA HIS A 63 16.67 10.99 -13.57
C HIS A 63 15.93 9.72 -13.18
N GLY A 64 14.59 9.73 -13.20
CA GLY A 64 13.74 8.59 -12.87
C GLY A 64 13.41 8.45 -11.38
N ASN A 65 13.80 9.40 -10.53
CA ASN A 65 13.47 9.38 -9.10
C ASN A 65 12.00 9.76 -8.89
N ILE A 66 11.28 8.98 -8.08
CA ILE A 66 9.90 9.28 -7.69
C ILE A 66 9.88 9.95 -6.32
N TYR A 67 9.40 11.19 -6.29
CA TYR A 67 9.22 11.98 -5.08
C TYR A 67 7.77 11.88 -4.63
N GLY A 68 7.57 11.38 -3.41
CA GLY A 68 6.28 11.40 -2.76
C GLY A 68 6.36 10.88 -1.33
N ARG A 69 5.54 11.45 -0.44
CA ARG A 69 5.33 10.90 0.90
C ARG A 69 4.74 9.50 0.75
N GLY A 70 5.52 8.51 1.19
CA GLY A 70 5.18 7.10 1.09
C GLY A 70 5.97 6.33 0.05
N SER A 71 6.78 7.00 -0.79
CA SER A 71 7.56 6.33 -1.85
C SER A 71 8.57 5.31 -1.31
N GLN A 72 9.09 5.52 -0.11
CA GLN A 72 9.92 4.54 0.61
C GLN A 72 9.16 3.84 1.76
N ASP A 73 8.33 4.57 2.51
CA ASP A 73 7.64 4.05 3.69
C ASP A 73 6.11 4.21 3.58
N MET A 74 5.37 3.15 3.25
CA MET A 74 5.87 1.89 2.68
C MET A 74 5.08 1.52 1.41
N LYS A 75 4.61 2.52 0.67
CA LYS A 75 3.73 2.32 -0.48
C LYS A 75 4.41 1.57 -1.63
N CYS A 76 5.74 1.60 -1.71
CA CYS A 76 6.50 0.82 -2.68
C CYS A 76 6.47 -0.70 -2.43
N VAL A 77 6.19 -1.14 -1.19
CA VAL A 77 6.06 -2.56 -0.82
C VAL A 77 4.62 -2.93 -0.49
N THR A 78 3.69 -1.98 -0.59
CA THR A 78 2.26 -2.24 -0.43
C THR A 78 1.75 -3.06 -1.60
N ILE A 79 0.92 -4.07 -1.31
CA ILE A 79 0.36 -5.04 -2.26
C ILE A 79 -1.15 -4.89 -2.28
#